data_AF-A0AAD7FUY3-F1
#
_entry.id   AF-A0AAD7FUY3-F1
#
_cell.length_a   1.000
_cell.length_b   1.000
_cell.length_c   1.000
_cell.angle_alpha   90.00
_cell.angle_beta   90.00
_cell.angle_gamma   90.00
#
_symmetry.space_group_name_H-M   'P 1'
#
loop_
_entity.id
_entity.type
_entity.pdbx_description
1 polymer ?
#
loop_
_entity_poly.entity_id
_entity_poly.type
_entity_poly.pdbx_seq_one_letter_code
_entity_poly.pdbx_strand_id
1 'polypeptide(L)'
;FVVVDLPGKGKGLVAARRIEQGELVLREEPLFIVPQAISESPTALISRLLNNVAPADRDAFMNLSYVHFPEGLEPESHPEEVALAIFQTNAVAAGEGGVGIFPRMARLNHGCSRAFNSIYSWREKEQALFIHALKNIEQGEELLTTYTDTKRTRNERRQWLSQQYGFQCNCAVCSLDDAASKVSDDRLTAISQLYDRFSTWPRGAINGVEAIQIVNEIWKLQELEGYWSARGRLAADATLIAIAHSDASSAKLWAVKAVEWYSYELGADSHLVEEIRPATDRPRKHPAWGTRERLSVG
;
A
#
# COMPACT_ATOMS: atom_id res chain seq x y z
N PHE A 1 -18.57 -4.82 4.24
CA PHE A 1 -18.18 -3.99 5.39
C PHE A 1 -19.30 -2.99 5.69
N VAL A 2 -19.25 -2.34 6.84
CA VAL A 2 -20.12 -1.22 7.24
C VAL A 2 -19.25 -0.06 7.70
N VAL A 3 -19.74 1.18 7.50
CA VAL A 3 -19.10 2.38 8.06
C VAL A 3 -19.64 2.60 9.47
N VAL A 4 -18.76 2.77 10.44
CA VAL A 4 -19.13 2.96 11.86
C VAL A 4 -18.35 4.11 12.48
N ASP A 5 -18.94 4.78 13.45
CA ASP A 5 -18.22 5.72 14.32
C ASP A 5 -17.40 4.94 15.35
N LEU A 6 -16.08 5.17 15.35
CA LEU A 6 -15.11 4.53 16.22
C LEU A 6 -14.56 5.57 17.21
N PRO A 7 -14.76 5.37 18.52
CA PRO A 7 -14.28 6.30 19.53
C PRO A 7 -12.78 6.62 19.37
N GLY A 8 -12.45 7.90 19.24
CA GLY A 8 -11.08 8.39 19.07
C GLY A 8 -10.45 8.16 17.69
N LYS A 9 -11.18 7.60 16.72
CA LYS A 9 -10.70 7.37 15.34
C LYS A 9 -11.60 7.99 14.25
N GLY A 10 -12.68 8.65 14.63
CA GLY A 10 -13.67 9.15 13.66
C GLY A 10 -14.46 8.00 13.05
N LYS A 11 -14.67 8.01 11.73
CA LYS A 11 -15.37 6.92 11.03
C LYS A 11 -14.38 5.89 10.50
N GLY A 12 -14.73 4.61 10.59
CA GLY A 12 -13.93 3.50 10.07
C GLY A 12 -14.76 2.45 9.34
N LEU A 13 -14.10 1.56 8.60
CA LEU A 13 -14.72 0.39 7.99
C LEU A 13 -14.60 -0.83 8.92
N VAL A 14 -15.71 -1.51 9.17
CA VAL A 14 -15.75 -2.76 9.92
C VAL A 14 -16.32 -3.89 9.08
N ALA A 15 -15.72 -5.08 9.18
CA ALA A 15 -16.13 -6.26 8.45
C ALA A 15 -17.53 -6.71 8.90
N ALA A 16 -18.47 -6.76 7.95
CA ALA A 16 -19.85 -7.17 8.21
C ALA A 16 -20.02 -8.70 8.20
N ARG A 17 -19.01 -9.41 7.70
CA ARG A 17 -18.85 -10.85 7.67
C ARG A 17 -17.35 -11.17 7.66
N ARG A 18 -16.99 -12.43 7.82
CA ARG A 18 -15.64 -12.90 7.51
C ARG A 18 -15.26 -12.55 6.06
N ILE A 19 -14.06 -12.03 5.86
CA ILE A 19 -13.43 -11.74 4.57
C ILE A 19 -12.17 -12.61 4.48
N GLU A 20 -12.03 -13.31 3.36
CA GLU A 20 -10.89 -14.21 3.15
C GLU A 20 -9.66 -13.45 2.63
N GLN A 21 -8.47 -13.98 2.90
CA GLN A 21 -7.24 -13.47 2.31
C GLN A 21 -7.32 -13.47 0.79
N GLY A 22 -6.94 -12.35 0.17
CA GLY A 22 -7.00 -12.10 -1.27
C GLY A 22 -8.38 -11.73 -1.80
N GLU A 23 -9.41 -11.69 -0.95
CA GLU A 23 -10.74 -11.28 -1.38
C GLU A 23 -10.77 -9.80 -1.76
N LEU A 24 -11.42 -9.47 -2.88
CA LEU A 24 -11.72 -8.10 -3.27
C LEU A 24 -12.78 -7.52 -2.32
N VAL A 25 -12.36 -6.55 -1.50
CA VAL A 25 -13.20 -5.87 -0.53
C VAL A 25 -14.00 -4.73 -1.17
N LEU A 26 -13.33 -3.94 -2.01
CA LEU A 26 -13.88 -2.72 -2.59
C LEU A 26 -13.26 -2.46 -3.96
N ARG A 27 -14.11 -2.25 -4.97
CA ARG A 27 -13.77 -1.52 -6.19
C ARG A 27 -14.43 -0.14 -6.13
N GLU A 28 -13.66 0.90 -6.37
CA GLU A 28 -14.15 2.29 -6.33
C GLU A 28 -13.54 3.11 -7.47
N GLU A 29 -14.40 3.70 -8.30
CA GLU A 29 -14.01 4.71 -9.27
C GLU A 29 -13.81 6.06 -8.54
N PRO A 30 -12.88 6.91 -9.00
CA PRO A 30 -12.64 8.19 -8.36
C PRO A 30 -13.88 9.07 -8.49
N LEU A 31 -14.20 9.81 -7.43
CA LEU A 31 -15.21 10.86 -7.52
C LEU A 31 -14.72 11.98 -8.46
N PHE A 32 -13.44 12.32 -8.38
CA PHE A 32 -12.69 13.08 -9.38
C PHE A 32 -11.18 12.86 -9.20
N ILE A 33 -10.41 13.20 -10.23
CA ILE A 33 -8.94 13.20 -10.25
C ILE A 33 -8.44 14.64 -10.46
N VAL A 34 -7.45 15.05 -9.68
CA VAL A 34 -6.66 16.26 -9.91
C VAL A 34 -5.36 15.86 -10.63
N PRO A 35 -5.10 16.37 -11.85
CA PRO A 35 -3.89 16.09 -12.60
C PRO A 35 -2.62 16.54 -11.87
N GLN A 36 -1.47 15.93 -12.20
CA GLN A 36 -0.17 16.30 -11.61
C GLN A 36 0.24 17.75 -11.95
N ALA A 37 -0.09 18.19 -13.16
CA ALA A 37 0.16 19.55 -13.61
C ALA A 37 -1.17 20.28 -13.77
N ILE A 38 -1.33 21.38 -13.02
CA ILE A 38 -2.51 22.25 -13.06
C ILE A 38 -2.08 23.65 -13.48
N SER A 39 -2.93 24.33 -14.26
CA SER A 39 -2.71 25.71 -14.72
C SER A 39 -3.49 26.75 -13.91
N GLU A 40 -4.25 26.30 -12.91
CA GLU A 40 -5.09 27.12 -12.04
C GLU A 40 -4.82 26.80 -10.57
N SER A 41 -5.42 27.56 -9.65
CA SER A 41 -5.31 27.29 -8.21
C SER A 41 -5.93 25.94 -7.85
N PRO A 42 -5.30 25.12 -6.97
CA PRO A 42 -5.89 23.88 -6.47
C PRO A 42 -7.30 24.08 -5.89
N THR A 43 -7.52 25.15 -5.12
CA THR A 43 -8.82 25.47 -4.52
C THR A 43 -9.89 25.67 -5.60
N ALA A 44 -9.59 26.49 -6.62
CA ALA A 44 -10.52 26.77 -7.71
C ALA A 44 -10.85 25.50 -8.53
N LEU A 45 -9.84 24.68 -8.81
CA LEU A 45 -10.02 23.41 -9.52
C LEU A 45 -10.91 22.44 -8.74
N ILE A 46 -10.62 22.23 -7.45
CA ILE A 46 -11.39 21.31 -6.60
C ILE A 46 -12.83 21.81 -6.46
N SER A 47 -13.05 23.11 -6.20
CA SER A 47 -14.38 23.71 -6.17
C SER A 47 -15.15 23.46 -7.47
N ARG A 48 -14.50 23.64 -8.62
CA ARG A 48 -15.10 23.39 -9.93
C ARG A 48 -15.43 21.91 -10.16
N LEU A 49 -14.54 20.98 -9.78
CA LEU A 49 -14.78 19.54 -9.89
C LEU A 49 -15.94 19.10 -8.99
N LEU A 50 -15.97 19.53 -7.74
CA LEU A 50 -17.07 19.28 -6.80
C LEU A 50 -18.41 19.87 -7.26
N ASN A 51 -18.36 20.98 -8.00
CA ASN A 51 -19.57 21.55 -8.57
C ASN A 51 -20.21 20.70 -9.67
N ASN A 52 -19.45 19.79 -10.27
CA ASN A 52 -19.89 18.92 -11.36
C ASN A 52 -20.28 17.50 -10.92
N VAL A 53 -20.16 17.15 -9.63
CA VAL A 53 -20.59 15.85 -9.11
C VAL A 53 -22.03 15.89 -8.58
N ALA A 54 -22.66 14.72 -8.43
CA ALA A 54 -24.02 14.64 -7.91
C ALA A 54 -24.08 15.14 -6.46
N PRO A 55 -25.23 15.69 -5.99
CA PRO A 55 -25.36 16.20 -4.62
C PRO A 55 -24.99 15.17 -3.55
N ALA A 56 -25.41 13.91 -3.71
CA ALA A 56 -25.09 12.84 -2.76
C ALA A 56 -23.57 12.56 -2.68
N ASP A 57 -22.84 12.68 -3.80
CA ASP A 57 -21.41 12.48 -3.81
C ASP A 57 -20.66 13.67 -3.22
N ARG A 58 -21.17 14.89 -3.43
CA ARG A 58 -20.68 16.10 -2.76
C ARG A 58 -20.85 15.96 -1.24
N ASP A 59 -22.01 15.51 -0.78
CA ASP A 59 -22.26 15.27 0.64
C ASP A 59 -21.32 14.20 1.21
N ALA A 60 -21.07 13.12 0.45
CA ALA A 60 -20.12 12.08 0.83
C ALA A 60 -18.68 12.62 0.96
N PHE A 61 -18.26 13.47 0.02
CA PHE A 61 -16.97 14.17 0.06
C PHE A 61 -16.87 15.12 1.26
N MET A 62 -17.86 15.99 1.47
CA MET A 62 -17.88 16.95 2.57
C MET A 62 -17.98 16.27 3.95
N ASN A 63 -18.38 14.99 4.00
CA ASN A 63 -18.39 14.18 5.21
C ASN A 63 -17.06 13.46 5.52
N LEU A 64 -16.03 13.65 4.71
CA LEU A 64 -14.68 13.16 5.00
C LEU A 64 -14.00 14.07 6.04
N SER A 65 -13.06 13.49 6.78
CA SER A 65 -12.24 14.24 7.73
C SER A 65 -11.22 15.12 7.03
N TYR A 66 -10.78 16.20 7.66
CA TYR A 66 -9.63 16.98 7.20
C TYR A 66 -8.75 17.37 8.38
N VAL A 67 -7.48 17.64 8.09
CA VAL A 67 -6.50 18.17 9.04
C VAL A 67 -5.78 19.36 8.41
N HIS A 68 -4.94 20.03 9.19
CA HIS A 68 -4.10 21.16 8.73
C HIS A 68 -4.88 22.29 8.04
N PHE A 69 -6.12 22.53 8.49
CA PHE A 69 -6.89 23.68 8.03
C PHE A 69 -6.14 24.99 8.38
N PRO A 70 -6.09 26.00 7.49
CA PRO A 70 -5.31 27.20 7.70
C PRO A 70 -5.66 27.93 9.01
N GLU A 71 -4.64 28.30 9.78
CA GLU A 71 -4.82 29.08 11.01
C GLU A 71 -5.41 30.47 10.70
N GLY A 72 -6.37 30.91 11.51
CA GLY A 72 -7.01 32.22 11.37
C GLY A 72 -8.18 32.27 10.36
N LEU A 73 -8.52 31.15 9.72
CA LEU A 73 -9.75 31.01 8.95
C LEU A 73 -10.81 30.25 9.75
N GLU A 74 -12.08 30.63 9.54
CA GLU A 74 -13.23 29.89 10.07
C GLU A 74 -13.79 28.96 8.98
N PRO A 75 -13.88 27.63 9.22
CA PRO A 75 -14.35 26.66 8.22
C PRO A 75 -15.72 26.99 7.61
N GLU A 76 -16.67 27.44 8.44
CA GLU A 76 -18.03 27.77 7.99
C GLU A 76 -18.07 28.92 6.99
N SER A 77 -17.10 29.83 7.07
CA SER A 77 -16.99 30.98 6.16
C SER A 77 -16.14 30.70 4.92
N HIS A 78 -15.43 29.57 4.87
CA HIS A 78 -14.45 29.24 3.83
C HIS A 78 -14.64 27.81 3.29
N PRO A 79 -15.81 27.50 2.69
CA PRO A 79 -16.13 26.14 2.23
C PRO A 79 -15.15 25.61 1.16
N GLU A 80 -14.58 26.48 0.33
CA GLU A 80 -13.59 26.08 -0.68
C GLU A 80 -12.25 25.65 -0.06
N GLU A 81 -11.82 26.30 1.02
CA GLU A 81 -10.62 25.90 1.78
C GLU A 81 -10.86 24.60 2.55
N VAL A 82 -12.09 24.38 3.04
CA VAL A 82 -12.48 23.10 3.64
C VAL A 82 -12.38 21.99 2.59
N ALA A 83 -12.87 22.24 1.37
CA ALA A 83 -12.77 21.27 0.29
C ALA A 83 -11.32 20.94 -0.08
N LEU A 84 -10.43 21.94 -0.13
CA LEU A 84 -9.00 21.72 -0.33
C LEU A 84 -8.39 20.88 0.80
N ALA A 85 -8.69 21.20 2.06
CA ALA A 85 -8.16 20.46 3.22
C ALA A 85 -8.65 19.00 3.26
N ILE A 86 -9.92 18.76 2.93
CA ILE A 86 -10.48 17.40 2.75
C ILE A 86 -9.72 16.67 1.66
N PHE A 87 -9.53 17.30 0.51
CA PHE A 87 -8.81 16.69 -0.61
C PHE A 87 -7.37 16.33 -0.20
N GLN A 88 -6.62 17.25 0.39
CA GLN A 88 -5.24 17.02 0.83
C GLN A 88 -5.12 15.91 1.86
N THR A 89 -6.12 15.74 2.73
CA THR A 89 -6.11 14.72 3.78
C THR A 89 -6.41 13.31 3.24
N ASN A 90 -7.25 13.19 2.21
CA ASN A 90 -7.84 11.89 1.82
C ASN A 90 -7.49 11.44 0.40
N ALA A 91 -6.93 12.31 -0.44
CA ALA A 91 -6.59 11.94 -1.81
C ALA A 91 -5.41 10.96 -1.83
N VAL A 92 -5.43 10.04 -2.78
CA VAL A 92 -4.33 9.10 -3.03
C VAL A 92 -3.95 9.09 -4.50
N ALA A 93 -2.79 8.52 -4.81
CA ALA A 93 -2.35 8.35 -6.19
C ALA A 93 -3.36 7.54 -7.02
N ALA A 94 -3.71 8.08 -8.19
CA ALA A 94 -4.55 7.48 -9.22
C ALA A 94 -3.74 7.29 -10.52
N GLY A 95 -2.50 6.79 -10.35
CA GLY A 95 -1.61 6.48 -11.45
C GLY A 95 -1.09 7.70 -12.22
N GLU A 96 -0.95 7.56 -13.54
CA GLU A 96 -0.49 8.65 -14.43
C GLU A 96 -1.49 9.81 -14.50
N GLY A 97 -2.76 9.56 -14.15
CA GLY A 97 -3.83 10.56 -14.13
C GLY A 97 -3.68 11.62 -13.03
N GLY A 98 -2.92 11.34 -11.97
CA GLY A 98 -2.69 12.28 -10.86
C GLY A 98 -3.15 11.73 -9.51
N VAL A 99 -3.83 12.56 -8.72
CA VAL A 99 -4.33 12.21 -7.39
C VAL A 99 -5.86 12.23 -7.37
N GLY A 100 -6.46 11.15 -6.90
CA GLY A 100 -7.91 10.97 -6.89
C GLY A 100 -8.49 10.96 -5.49
N ILE A 101 -9.77 11.32 -5.39
CA ILE A 101 -10.54 11.20 -4.15
C ILE A 101 -11.55 10.05 -4.25
N PHE A 102 -11.57 9.22 -3.20
CA PHE A 102 -12.30 7.95 -3.17
C PHE A 102 -13.02 7.85 -1.81
N PRO A 103 -14.25 8.39 -1.68
CA PRO A 103 -14.88 8.59 -0.38
C PRO A 103 -15.08 7.32 0.46
N ARG A 104 -15.23 6.13 -0.15
CA ARG A 104 -15.38 4.86 0.57
C ARG A 104 -14.03 4.32 1.01
N MET A 105 -13.02 4.36 0.16
CA MET A 105 -11.64 3.99 0.51
C MET A 105 -11.09 4.88 1.64
N ALA A 106 -11.38 6.18 1.61
CA ALA A 106 -10.97 7.15 2.63
C ALA A 106 -11.50 6.86 4.04
N ARG A 107 -12.41 5.89 4.20
CA ARG A 107 -12.86 5.38 5.52
C ARG A 107 -11.97 4.28 6.09
N LEU A 108 -10.99 3.77 5.35
CA LEU A 108 -10.01 2.82 5.89
C LEU A 108 -9.06 3.56 6.82
N ASN A 109 -9.09 3.23 8.10
CA ASN A 109 -8.15 3.78 9.06
C ASN A 109 -6.75 3.18 8.91
N HIS A 110 -5.79 3.84 9.56
CA HIS A 110 -4.39 3.42 9.57
C HIS A 110 -4.10 2.25 10.54
N GLY A 111 -3.32 1.27 10.07
CA GLY A 111 -2.61 0.28 10.88
C GLY A 111 -1.12 0.21 10.51
N CYS A 112 -0.24 0.07 11.51
CA CYS A 112 1.20 -0.12 11.29
C CYS A 112 1.55 -1.60 11.11
N SER A 113 2.50 -1.94 10.21
CA SER A 113 3.10 -3.28 10.11
C SER A 113 2.03 -4.40 10.13
N ARG A 114 2.12 -5.38 11.03
CA ARG A 114 1.12 -6.45 11.13
C ARG A 114 -0.30 -6.02 11.55
N ALA A 115 -0.56 -4.75 11.86
CA ALA A 115 -1.91 -4.28 12.17
C ALA A 115 -2.76 -4.04 10.92
N PHE A 116 -2.20 -3.55 9.81
CA PHE A 116 -3.01 -3.37 8.60
C PHE A 116 -3.30 -4.73 7.94
N ASN A 117 -4.50 -4.85 7.40
CA ASN A 117 -5.06 -6.10 6.87
C ASN A 117 -5.65 -5.92 5.46
N SER A 118 -5.62 -4.71 4.92
CA SER A 118 -6.09 -4.38 3.58
C SER A 118 -5.04 -3.53 2.85
N ILE A 119 -4.97 -3.66 1.53
CA ILE A 119 -4.12 -2.83 0.68
C ILE A 119 -4.96 -2.32 -0.50
N TYR A 120 -4.69 -1.09 -0.94
CA TYR A 120 -5.31 -0.56 -2.14
C TYR A 120 -4.31 -0.50 -3.30
N SER A 121 -4.81 -0.69 -4.52
CA SER A 121 -4.05 -0.58 -5.76
C SER A 121 -4.88 0.12 -6.82
N TRP A 122 -4.31 1.11 -7.48
CA TRP A 122 -4.88 1.70 -8.70
C TRP A 122 -4.65 0.78 -9.88
N ARG A 123 -5.68 0.57 -10.70
CA ARG A 123 -5.55 -0.16 -11.97
C ARG A 123 -5.86 0.76 -13.14
N GLU A 124 -4.86 1.01 -13.98
CA GLU A 124 -4.96 1.94 -15.10
C GLU A 124 -5.98 1.51 -16.15
N LYS A 125 -6.09 0.22 -16.45
CA LYS A 125 -7.03 -0.25 -17.47
C LYS A 125 -8.49 -0.05 -17.04
N GLU A 126 -8.77 -0.23 -15.75
CA GLU A 126 -10.10 -0.11 -15.17
C GLU A 126 -10.42 1.29 -14.64
N GLN A 127 -9.42 2.18 -14.55
CA GLN A 127 -9.52 3.53 -13.98
C GLN A 127 -10.21 3.54 -12.60
N ALA A 128 -9.83 2.59 -11.74
CA ALA A 128 -10.44 2.43 -10.42
C ALA A 128 -9.43 1.94 -9.37
N LEU A 129 -9.71 2.23 -8.10
CA LEU A 129 -9.05 1.61 -6.97
C LEU A 129 -9.67 0.26 -6.67
N PHE A 130 -8.81 -0.70 -6.34
CA PHE A 130 -9.16 -2.02 -5.85
C PHE A 130 -8.54 -2.21 -4.48
N ILE A 131 -9.32 -2.73 -3.53
CA ILE A 131 -8.88 -2.99 -2.17
C ILE A 131 -8.99 -4.48 -1.92
N HIS A 132 -7.88 -5.13 -1.61
CA HIS A 132 -7.83 -6.55 -1.29
C HIS A 132 -7.44 -6.77 0.16
N ALA A 133 -7.98 -7.83 0.75
CA ALA A 133 -7.61 -8.27 2.08
C ALA A 133 -6.26 -9.00 2.04
N LEU A 134 -5.28 -8.52 2.80
CA LEU A 134 -3.96 -9.15 2.92
C LEU A 134 -3.96 -10.39 3.83
N LYS A 135 -4.99 -10.53 4.66
CA LYS A 135 -5.17 -11.58 5.67
C LYS A 135 -6.65 -11.89 5.77
N ASN A 136 -7.00 -12.98 6.45
CA ASN A 136 -8.37 -13.17 6.90
C ASN A 136 -8.77 -12.05 7.87
N ILE A 137 -9.99 -11.53 7.72
CA ILE A 137 -10.57 -10.49 8.57
C ILE A 137 -11.89 -11.03 9.11
N GLU A 138 -12.01 -11.16 10.42
CA GLU A 138 -13.23 -11.69 11.05
C GLU A 138 -14.36 -10.67 11.05
N GLN A 139 -15.60 -11.14 11.14
CA GLN A 139 -16.75 -10.25 11.35
C GLN A 139 -16.54 -9.39 12.61
N GLY A 140 -16.75 -8.08 12.48
CA GLY A 140 -16.55 -7.13 13.56
C GLY A 140 -15.13 -6.54 13.65
N GLU A 141 -14.15 -7.07 12.91
CA GLU A 141 -12.81 -6.48 12.84
C GLU A 141 -12.79 -5.24 11.94
N GLU A 142 -11.99 -4.26 12.33
CA GLU A 142 -11.74 -3.05 11.54
C GLU A 142 -10.86 -3.38 10.32
N LEU A 143 -11.24 -2.86 9.16
CA LEU A 143 -10.41 -2.90 7.96
C LEU A 143 -9.43 -1.74 8.03
N LEU A 144 -8.15 -2.07 7.98
CA LEU A 144 -7.05 -1.13 8.16
C LEU A 144 -6.14 -1.18 6.93
N THR A 145 -5.81 0.00 6.41
CA THR A 145 -4.74 0.21 5.43
C THR A 145 -3.54 0.86 6.11
N THR A 146 -2.46 1.13 5.39
CA THR A 146 -1.37 1.99 5.87
C THR A 146 -1.35 3.32 5.12
N TYR A 147 -0.99 4.39 5.82
CA TYR A 147 -0.88 5.76 5.29
C TYR A 147 0.58 6.15 5.03
N THR A 148 1.51 5.30 5.44
CA THR A 148 2.94 5.58 5.42
C THR A 148 3.73 4.31 5.22
N ASP A 149 5.01 4.44 4.94
CA ASP A 149 5.91 3.30 5.05
C ASP A 149 6.11 2.95 6.53
N THR A 150 5.65 1.76 6.91
CA THR A 150 5.70 1.30 8.29
C THR A 150 7.01 0.57 8.62
N LYS A 151 7.97 0.47 7.70
CA LYS A 151 9.33 -0.08 7.93
C LYS A 151 10.24 0.94 8.65
N ARG A 152 9.73 1.49 9.76
CA ARG A 152 10.34 2.55 10.58
C ARG A 152 10.05 2.26 12.05
N THR A 153 10.74 2.90 12.98
CA THR A 153 10.52 2.73 14.42
C THR A 153 9.14 3.24 14.88
N ARG A 154 8.62 2.78 16.03
CA ARG A 154 7.34 3.23 16.60
C ARG A 154 7.27 4.75 16.73
N ASN A 155 8.36 5.36 17.16
CA ASN A 155 8.43 6.80 17.36
C ASN A 155 8.38 7.56 16.03
N GLU A 156 9.14 7.14 15.02
CA GLU A 156 9.10 7.75 13.69
C GLU A 156 7.73 7.63 13.04
N ARG A 157 7.09 6.45 13.14
CA ARG A 157 5.73 6.23 12.63
C ARG A 157 4.72 7.16 13.31
N ARG A 158 4.73 7.23 14.64
CA ARG A 158 3.82 8.09 15.42
C ARG A 158 4.06 9.58 15.18
N GLN A 159 5.31 10.01 15.13
CA GLN A 159 5.67 11.40 14.85
C GLN A 159 5.16 11.82 13.48
N TRP A 160 5.42 11.00 12.45
CA TRP A 160 4.98 11.29 11.09
C TRP A 160 3.44 11.34 11.00
N LEU A 161 2.73 10.37 11.58
CA LEU A 161 1.26 10.35 11.59
C LEU A 161 0.67 11.55 12.34
N SER A 162 1.28 11.97 13.45
CA SER A 162 0.86 13.16 14.17
C SER A 162 1.07 14.43 13.36
N GLN A 163 2.15 14.51 12.59
CA GLN A 163 2.49 15.68 11.78
C GLN A 163 1.69 15.78 10.48
N GLN A 164 1.25 14.65 9.91
CA GLN A 164 0.55 14.62 8.62
C GLN A 164 -0.96 14.42 8.74
N TYR A 165 -1.40 13.77 9.83
CA TYR A 165 -2.80 13.39 10.04
C TYR A 165 -3.32 13.79 11.43
N GLY A 166 -2.54 14.52 12.23
CA GLY A 166 -3.02 15.06 13.50
C GLY A 166 -3.42 14.04 14.56
N PHE A 167 -2.99 12.77 14.47
CA PHE A 167 -3.35 11.73 15.44
C PHE A 167 -2.16 10.90 15.94
N GLN A 168 -2.32 10.32 17.13
CA GLN A 168 -1.37 9.37 17.71
C GLN A 168 -1.84 7.94 17.48
N CYS A 169 -1.06 7.14 16.75
CA CYS A 169 -1.45 5.77 16.43
C CYS A 169 -1.44 4.85 17.67
N ASN A 170 -2.56 4.16 17.88
CA ASN A 170 -2.80 3.18 18.93
C ASN A 170 -3.16 1.78 18.37
N CYS A 171 -2.77 1.47 17.13
CA CYS A 171 -2.99 0.14 16.56
C CYS A 171 -2.25 -0.96 17.35
N ALA A 172 -2.55 -2.23 17.09
CA ALA A 172 -1.97 -3.38 17.81
C ALA A 172 -0.43 -3.47 17.76
N VAL A 173 0.25 -2.74 16.87
CA VAL A 173 1.71 -2.63 16.83
C VAL A 173 2.22 -1.45 17.65
N CYS A 174 1.57 -0.30 17.59
CA CYS A 174 1.97 0.88 18.37
C CYS A 174 1.60 0.75 19.86
N SER A 175 0.62 -0.09 20.19
CA SER A 175 0.18 -0.36 21.56
C SER A 175 0.93 -1.49 22.27
N LEU A 176 1.98 -2.04 21.63
CA LEU A 176 2.90 -2.96 22.31
C LEU A 176 3.61 -2.26 23.46
N ASP A 177 3.99 -3.03 24.48
CA ASP A 177 4.95 -2.60 25.48
C ASP A 177 6.31 -2.25 24.85
N ASP A 178 7.15 -1.53 25.60
CA ASP A 178 8.40 -0.99 25.07
C ASP A 178 9.40 -2.08 24.65
N ALA A 179 9.42 -3.22 25.33
CA ALA A 179 10.32 -4.32 24.98
C ALA A 179 9.89 -4.99 23.66
N ALA A 180 8.60 -5.32 23.52
CA ALA A 180 8.05 -5.89 22.29
C ALA A 180 8.10 -4.89 21.12
N SER A 181 7.85 -3.61 21.39
CA SER A 181 8.00 -2.54 20.39
C SER A 181 9.44 -2.45 19.89
N LYS A 182 10.43 -2.52 20.80
CA LYS A 182 11.84 -2.49 20.39
C LYS A 182 12.20 -3.66 19.49
N VAL A 183 11.72 -4.87 19.79
CA VAL A 183 11.97 -6.05 18.94
C VAL A 183 11.35 -5.87 17.54
N SER A 184 10.12 -5.33 17.46
CA SER A 184 9.48 -5.02 16.17
C SER A 184 10.25 -3.94 15.39
N ASP A 185 10.68 -2.87 16.08
CA ASP A 185 11.44 -1.78 15.47
C ASP A 185 12.80 -2.26 14.94
N ASP A 186 13.51 -3.13 15.67
CA ASP A 186 14.78 -3.72 15.25
C ASP A 186 14.59 -4.56 13.97
N ARG A 187 13.49 -5.34 13.85
CA ARG A 187 13.16 -6.09 12.63
C ARG A 187 12.83 -5.18 11.45
N LEU A 188 11.97 -4.18 11.67
CA LEU A 188 11.54 -3.25 10.62
C LEU A 188 12.73 -2.45 10.08
N THR A 189 13.66 -2.06 10.97
CA THR A 189 14.91 -1.38 10.60
C THR A 189 15.81 -2.30 9.79
N ALA A 190 16.01 -3.55 10.24
CA ALA A 190 16.80 -4.53 9.50
C ALA A 190 16.21 -4.80 8.10
N ILE A 191 14.89 -4.93 7.97
CA ILE A 191 14.21 -5.07 6.68
C ILE A 191 14.52 -3.86 5.78
N SER A 192 14.41 -2.64 6.30
CA SER A 192 14.71 -1.42 5.52
C SER A 192 16.16 -1.42 5.02
N GLN A 193 17.13 -1.72 5.88
CA GLN A 193 18.55 -1.76 5.52
C GLN A 193 18.87 -2.86 4.48
N LEU A 194 18.19 -4.00 4.58
CA LEU A 194 18.31 -5.08 3.60
C LEU A 194 17.74 -4.65 2.25
N TYR A 195 16.60 -3.95 2.20
CA TYR A 195 16.09 -3.36 0.95
C TYR A 195 17.06 -2.33 0.35
N ASP A 196 17.68 -1.48 1.18
CA ASP A 196 18.69 -0.52 0.70
C ASP A 196 19.87 -1.24 0.04
N ARG A 197 20.41 -2.30 0.68
CA ARG A 197 21.47 -3.13 0.10
C ARG A 197 20.99 -3.85 -1.16
N PHE A 198 19.80 -4.43 -1.13
CA PHE A 198 19.21 -5.15 -2.27
C PHE A 198 19.07 -4.26 -3.51
N SER A 199 18.66 -3.01 -3.33
CA SER A 199 18.49 -2.02 -4.41
C SER A 199 19.78 -1.70 -5.19
N THR A 200 20.93 -2.19 -4.71
CA THR A 200 22.23 -2.01 -5.36
C THR A 200 22.59 -3.13 -6.35
N TRP A 201 21.86 -4.26 -6.34
CA TRP A 201 22.09 -5.38 -7.27
C TRP A 201 22.01 -4.98 -8.75
N PRO A 202 21.02 -4.17 -9.22
CA PRO A 202 20.96 -3.79 -10.63
C PRO A 202 22.23 -3.09 -11.12
N ARG A 203 22.93 -2.35 -10.24
CA ARG A 203 24.19 -1.65 -10.54
C ARG A 203 25.43 -2.54 -10.36
N GLY A 204 25.26 -3.81 -9.98
CA GLY A 204 26.35 -4.77 -9.82
C GLY A 204 27.17 -4.61 -8.53
N ALA A 205 26.68 -3.87 -7.54
CA ALA A 205 27.37 -3.72 -6.26
C ALA A 205 27.29 -5.00 -5.37
N ILE A 206 26.36 -5.89 -5.69
CA ILE A 206 26.21 -7.25 -5.15
C ILE A 206 25.95 -8.23 -6.29
N ASN A 207 26.36 -9.48 -6.12
CA ASN A 207 26.08 -10.54 -7.09
C ASN A 207 24.68 -11.17 -6.83
N GLY A 208 24.25 -12.07 -7.72
CA GLY A 208 22.95 -12.73 -7.62
C GLY A 208 22.78 -13.60 -6.37
N VAL A 209 23.85 -14.23 -5.88
CA VAL A 209 23.81 -15.07 -4.68
C VAL A 209 23.57 -14.22 -3.43
N GLU A 210 24.32 -13.13 -3.25
CA GLU A 210 24.10 -12.19 -2.15
C GLU A 210 22.70 -11.56 -2.23
N ALA A 211 22.23 -11.22 -3.44
CA ALA A 211 20.89 -10.66 -3.62
C ALA A 211 19.78 -11.64 -3.19
N ILE A 212 19.87 -12.93 -3.53
CA ILE A 212 18.90 -13.94 -3.08
C ILE A 212 19.03 -14.23 -1.58
N GLN A 213 20.24 -14.22 -1.00
CA GLN A 213 20.41 -14.32 0.45
C GLN A 213 19.70 -13.17 1.18
N ILE A 214 19.80 -11.94 0.65
CA ILE A 214 19.08 -10.78 1.19
C ILE A 214 17.56 -10.96 1.05
N VAL A 215 17.07 -11.41 -0.11
CA VAL A 215 15.64 -11.72 -0.30
C VAL A 215 15.14 -12.70 0.76
N ASN A 216 15.88 -13.79 1.00
CA ASN A 216 15.53 -14.81 1.98
C ASN A 216 15.49 -14.25 3.41
N GLU A 217 16.45 -13.41 3.79
CA GLU A 217 16.46 -12.79 5.13
C GLU A 217 15.33 -11.77 5.29
N ILE A 218 15.03 -10.96 4.25
CA ILE A 218 13.85 -10.08 4.26
C ILE A 218 12.58 -10.91 4.46
N TRP A 219 12.41 -12.00 3.70
CA TRP A 219 11.23 -12.85 3.78
C TRP A 219 11.02 -13.42 5.18
N LYS A 220 12.09 -13.95 5.78
CA LYS A 220 12.11 -14.48 7.14
C LYS A 220 11.76 -13.41 8.18
N LEU A 221 12.35 -12.21 8.07
CA LEU A 221 12.04 -11.10 8.99
C LEU A 221 10.59 -10.63 8.83
N GLN A 222 10.07 -10.59 7.60
CA GLN A 222 8.66 -10.28 7.33
C GLN A 222 7.72 -11.33 7.94
N GLU A 223 8.07 -12.62 7.93
CA GLU A 223 7.29 -13.68 8.61
C GLU A 223 7.30 -13.49 10.13
N LEU A 224 8.46 -13.24 10.74
CA LEU A 224 8.58 -13.01 12.18
C LEU A 224 7.84 -11.74 12.64
N GLU A 225 7.81 -10.71 11.78
CA GLU A 225 7.11 -9.46 12.05
C GLU A 225 5.59 -9.57 11.82
N GLY A 226 5.15 -10.54 11.00
CA GLY A 226 3.77 -10.58 10.47
C GLY A 226 3.50 -9.47 9.45
N TYR A 227 4.52 -9.09 8.69
CA TYR A 227 4.44 -8.12 7.60
C TYR A 227 4.06 -8.86 6.31
N TRP A 228 2.85 -8.59 5.81
CA TRP A 228 2.24 -9.37 4.73
C TRP A 228 2.07 -8.62 3.41
N SER A 229 2.51 -7.35 3.33
CA SER A 229 2.52 -6.62 2.07
C SER A 229 3.88 -6.63 1.38
N ALA A 230 3.88 -6.32 0.08
CA ALA A 230 5.05 -6.25 -0.79
C ALA A 230 5.79 -7.59 -0.96
N ARG A 231 5.17 -8.71 -0.59
CA ARG A 231 5.74 -10.06 -0.78
C ARG A 231 5.69 -10.49 -2.24
N GLY A 232 4.63 -10.10 -2.95
CA GLY A 232 4.52 -10.36 -4.39
C GLY A 232 5.68 -9.73 -5.15
N ARG A 233 5.99 -8.46 -4.85
CA ARG A 233 7.12 -7.74 -5.44
C ARG A 233 8.47 -8.35 -5.07
N LEU A 234 8.70 -8.67 -3.81
CA LEU A 234 9.95 -9.30 -3.37
C LEU A 234 10.20 -10.64 -4.09
N ALA A 235 9.18 -11.49 -4.23
CA ALA A 235 9.28 -12.75 -4.98
C ALA A 235 9.47 -12.52 -6.49
N ALA A 236 8.83 -11.50 -7.07
CA ALA A 236 9.02 -11.15 -8.48
C ALA A 236 10.47 -10.68 -8.76
N ASP A 237 11.04 -9.87 -7.88
CA ASP A 237 12.44 -9.44 -7.99
C ASP A 237 13.40 -10.65 -7.89
N ALA A 238 13.15 -11.58 -6.96
CA ALA A 238 13.91 -12.82 -6.84
C ALA A 238 13.80 -13.71 -8.09
N THR A 239 12.61 -13.76 -8.70
CA THR A 239 12.38 -14.43 -9.99
C THR A 239 13.25 -13.82 -11.08
N LEU A 240 13.28 -12.49 -11.17
CA LEU A 240 14.08 -11.78 -12.17
C LEU A 240 15.58 -12.01 -11.98
N ILE A 241 16.08 -12.03 -10.74
CA ILE A 241 17.49 -12.34 -10.43
C ILE A 241 17.84 -13.75 -10.91
N ALA A 242 17.02 -14.74 -10.58
CA ALA A 242 17.24 -16.12 -11.02
C ALA A 242 17.20 -16.26 -12.55
N ILE A 243 16.27 -15.60 -13.23
CA ILE A 243 16.22 -15.53 -14.68
C ILE A 243 17.50 -14.91 -15.26
N ALA A 244 17.94 -13.77 -14.71
CA ALA A 244 19.14 -13.07 -15.18
C ALA A 244 20.39 -13.96 -15.11
N HIS A 245 20.48 -14.80 -14.08
CA HIS A 245 21.58 -15.74 -13.86
C HIS A 245 21.39 -17.13 -14.50
N SER A 246 20.36 -17.30 -15.34
CA SER A 246 20.05 -18.57 -16.01
C SER A 246 19.72 -19.74 -15.06
N ASP A 247 19.22 -19.45 -13.87
CA ASP A 247 18.76 -20.43 -12.88
C ASP A 247 17.26 -20.69 -13.05
N ALA A 248 16.92 -21.64 -13.93
CA ALA A 248 15.53 -21.97 -14.24
C ALA A 248 14.79 -22.55 -13.03
N SER A 249 15.46 -23.27 -12.14
CA SER A 249 14.82 -23.94 -11.01
C SER A 249 14.37 -22.90 -9.99
N SER A 250 15.28 -22.01 -9.57
CA SER A 250 14.98 -20.93 -8.63
C SER A 250 13.97 -19.94 -9.20
N ALA A 251 14.08 -19.61 -10.50
CA ALA A 251 13.12 -18.73 -11.17
C ALA A 251 11.69 -19.25 -11.06
N LYS A 252 11.46 -20.55 -11.29
CA LYS A 252 10.11 -21.13 -11.19
C LYS A 252 9.55 -21.08 -9.77
N LEU A 253 10.38 -21.42 -8.77
CA LEU A 253 9.97 -21.43 -7.36
C LEU A 253 9.56 -20.03 -6.90
N TRP A 254 10.36 -19.02 -7.23
CA TRP A 254 10.04 -17.64 -6.90
C TRP A 254 8.85 -17.11 -7.70
N ALA A 255 8.71 -17.49 -8.97
CA ALA A 255 7.57 -17.07 -9.79
C ALA A 255 6.24 -17.57 -9.22
N VAL A 256 6.21 -18.82 -8.72
CA VAL A 256 5.01 -19.37 -8.06
C VAL A 256 4.64 -18.55 -6.82
N LYS A 257 5.63 -18.22 -5.98
CA LYS A 257 5.43 -17.33 -4.82
C LYS A 257 4.95 -15.94 -5.23
N ALA A 258 5.51 -15.38 -6.31
CA ALA A 258 5.10 -14.06 -6.81
C ALA A 258 3.64 -14.06 -7.28
N VAL A 259 3.22 -15.08 -8.04
CA VAL A 259 1.82 -15.25 -8.46
C VAL A 259 0.89 -15.36 -7.25
N GLU A 260 1.25 -16.18 -6.27
CA GLU A 260 0.45 -16.35 -5.04
C GLU A 260 0.26 -15.02 -4.30
N TRP A 261 1.37 -14.34 -3.96
CA TRP A 261 1.29 -13.13 -3.15
C TRP A 261 0.71 -11.93 -3.90
N TYR A 262 0.99 -11.76 -5.19
CA TYR A 262 0.28 -10.75 -5.97
C TYR A 262 -1.21 -11.05 -6.10
N SER A 263 -1.63 -12.32 -6.11
CA SER A 263 -3.05 -12.65 -6.11
C SER A 263 -3.73 -12.19 -4.82
N TYR A 264 -3.05 -12.29 -3.67
CA TYR A 264 -3.57 -11.76 -2.41
C TYR A 264 -3.54 -10.23 -2.35
N GLU A 265 -2.46 -9.61 -2.82
CA GLU A 265 -2.24 -8.17 -2.70
C GLU A 265 -3.04 -7.35 -3.72
N LEU A 266 -3.21 -7.88 -4.94
CA LEU A 266 -3.67 -7.12 -6.10
C LEU A 266 -4.82 -7.80 -6.85
N GLY A 267 -5.15 -9.04 -6.53
CA GLY A 267 -6.08 -9.88 -7.28
C GLY A 267 -5.37 -10.75 -8.33
N ALA A 268 -5.87 -11.96 -8.52
CA ALA A 268 -5.31 -12.95 -9.47
C ALA A 268 -5.43 -12.53 -10.95
N ASP A 269 -6.28 -11.54 -11.22
CA ASP A 269 -6.54 -10.89 -12.50
C ASP A 269 -5.69 -9.62 -12.72
N SER A 270 -4.78 -9.29 -11.80
CA SER A 270 -3.92 -8.12 -11.94
C SER A 270 -2.84 -8.31 -13.01
N HIS A 271 -2.46 -7.21 -13.66
CA HIS A 271 -1.41 -7.21 -14.70
C HIS A 271 -0.08 -7.79 -14.19
N LEU A 272 0.29 -7.57 -12.92
CA LEU A 272 1.52 -8.11 -12.33
C LEU A 272 1.47 -9.63 -12.19
N VAL A 273 0.30 -10.20 -11.92
CA VAL A 273 0.11 -11.67 -11.96
C VAL A 273 0.21 -12.17 -13.39
N GLU A 274 -0.42 -11.50 -14.36
CA GLU A 274 -0.35 -11.86 -15.78
C GLU A 274 1.09 -11.84 -16.31
N GLU A 275 1.87 -10.82 -15.94
CA GLU A 275 3.26 -10.61 -16.36
C GLU A 275 4.21 -11.68 -15.82
N ILE A 276 4.11 -12.02 -14.54
CA ILE A 276 5.04 -12.96 -13.90
C ILE A 276 4.68 -14.43 -14.15
N ARG A 277 3.40 -14.73 -14.41
CA ARG A 277 2.88 -16.11 -14.56
C ARG A 277 3.66 -16.96 -15.59
N PRO A 278 4.04 -16.47 -16.78
CA PRO A 278 4.84 -17.26 -17.73
C PRO A 278 6.17 -17.79 -17.18
N ALA A 279 6.77 -17.11 -16.20
CA ALA A 279 8.03 -17.53 -15.58
C ALA A 279 7.89 -18.81 -14.72
N THR A 280 6.67 -19.17 -14.30
CA THR A 280 6.39 -20.42 -13.57
C THR A 280 6.66 -21.67 -14.42
N ASP A 281 6.48 -21.58 -15.74
CA ASP A 281 6.66 -22.69 -16.67
C ASP A 281 7.89 -22.52 -17.57
N ARG A 282 8.07 -21.30 -18.10
CA ARG A 282 8.98 -21.00 -19.22
C ARG A 282 9.92 -19.83 -18.90
N PRO A 283 10.68 -19.86 -17.79
CA PRO A 283 11.57 -18.74 -17.40
C PRO A 283 12.64 -18.44 -18.47
N ARG A 284 13.03 -19.43 -19.28
CA ARG A 284 13.99 -19.27 -20.38
C ARG A 284 13.52 -18.38 -21.53
N LYS A 285 12.22 -18.12 -21.64
CA LYS A 285 11.66 -17.23 -22.66
C LYS A 285 11.65 -15.77 -22.21
N HIS A 286 11.94 -15.50 -20.94
CA HIS A 286 11.94 -14.15 -20.42
C HIS A 286 13.10 -13.34 -21.03
N PRO A 287 12.89 -12.07 -21.45
CA PRO A 287 13.93 -11.27 -22.11
C PRO A 287 15.21 -11.09 -21.28
N ALA A 288 15.09 -11.12 -19.96
CA ALA A 288 16.24 -11.01 -19.06
C ALA A 288 17.08 -12.31 -18.95
N TRP A 289 16.68 -13.42 -19.57
CA TRP A 289 17.36 -14.70 -19.42
C TRP A 289 18.84 -14.63 -19.83
N GLY A 290 19.75 -14.96 -18.90
CA GLY A 290 21.19 -15.00 -19.17
C GLY A 290 21.82 -13.63 -19.46
N THR A 291 21.19 -12.54 -19.03
CA THR A 291 21.75 -11.18 -19.10
C THR A 291 22.88 -10.94 -18.09
N ARG A 292 23.05 -11.86 -17.12
CA ARG A 292 24.16 -11.89 -16.17
C ARG A 292 24.93 -13.19 -16.31
N GLU A 293 26.09 -13.26 -15.66
CA GLU A 293 26.85 -14.50 -15.55
C GLU A 293 25.99 -15.64 -15.01
N ARG A 294 26.27 -16.87 -15.45
CA ARG A 294 25.50 -18.03 -15.02
C ARG A 294 25.85 -18.39 -13.57
N LEU A 295 24.86 -18.33 -12.68
CA LEU A 295 24.98 -18.72 -11.28
C LEU A 295 23.80 -19.61 -10.87
N SER A 296 24.04 -20.54 -9.95
CA SER A 296 22.95 -21.13 -9.14
C SER A 296 22.74 -20.17 -7.98
N VAL A 297 21.68 -19.36 -8.05
CA VAL A 297 21.43 -18.31 -7.05
C VAL A 297 20.50 -18.77 -5.94
N GLY A 298 19.91 -19.96 -6.09
CA GLY A 298 19.10 -20.63 -5.08
C GLY A 298 19.91 -20.97 -3.84
#